data_AF-A0A8S2ZJ89-F1
#
_entry.id   AF-A0A8S2ZJ89-F1
#
_cell.length_a   1.000
_cell.length_b   1.000
_cell.length_c   1.000
_cell.angle_alpha   90.00
_cell.angle_beta   90.00
_cell.angle_gamma   90.00
#
_symmetry.space_group_name_H-M   'P 1'
#
loop_
_entity.id
_entity.type
_entity.pdbx_description
1 polymer ?
#
loop_
_entity_poly.entity_id
_entity_poly.type
_entity_poly.pdbx_seq_one_letter_code
_entity_poly.pdbx_strand_id
1 'polypeptide(L)' 'KGETIFITGASGAVGQIVGQLAKREGLTVIGSAGTDDKVKWLQTELHFDHAFNYKTADVK' A
#
# COMPACT_ATOMS: atom_id res chain seq x y z
N LYS A 1 -0.90 1.26 -18.95
CA LYS A 1 0.08 0.36 -18.29
C LYS A 1 1.23 1.22 -17.78
N GLY A 2 1.43 1.26 -16.46
CA GLY A 2 2.39 2.16 -15.81
C GLY A 2 1.77 3.29 -14.99
N GLU A 3 0.46 3.24 -14.72
CA GLU A 3 -0.18 4.21 -13.84
C GLU A 3 0.07 3.85 -12.38
N THR A 4 0.12 4.87 -11.53
CA THR A 4 0.37 4.74 -10.09
C THR A 4 -0.92 4.98 -9.33
N ILE A 5 -1.23 4.11 -8.37
CA ILE A 5 -2.32 4.28 -7.44
C ILE A 5 -1.80 4.45 -6.02
N PHE A 6 -2.37 5.42 -5.31
CA PHE A 6 -2.15 5.60 -3.89
C PHE A 6 -3.38 5.13 -3.10
N ILE A 7 -3.17 4.31 -2.09
CA ILE A 7 -4.23 3.74 -1.24
C ILE A 7 -3.98 4.16 0.21
N THR A 8 -4.89 4.96 0.76
CA THR A 8 -4.88 5.32 2.18
C THR A 8 -5.42 4.15 3.01
N GLY A 9 -4.80 3.88 4.15
CA GLY A 9 -5.23 2.76 5.01
C GLY A 9 -5.19 1.42 4.29
N ALA A 10 -4.14 1.18 3.51
CA ALA A 10 -4.00 0.04 2.61
C ALA A 10 -4.09 -1.33 3.31
N SER A 11 -3.78 -1.41 4.60
CA SER A 11 -3.92 -2.65 5.38
C SER A 11 -5.36 -2.93 5.85
N GLY A 12 -6.32 -2.07 5.51
CA GLY A 12 -7.73 -2.24 5.87
C GLY A 12 -8.46 -3.22 4.95
N ALA A 13 -9.69 -3.57 5.33
CA ALA A 13 -10.50 -4.58 4.61
C ALA A 13 -10.65 -4.28 3.11
N VAL A 14 -10.89 -3.01 2.76
CA VAL A 14 -11.01 -2.58 1.34
C VAL A 14 -9.63 -2.36 0.71
N GLY A 15 -8.72 -1.68 1.43
CA GLY A 15 -7.40 -1.32 0.90
C GLY A 15 -6.58 -2.52 0.43
N GLN A 16 -6.63 -3.63 1.18
CA GLN A 16 -5.86 -4.83 0.84
C GLN A 16 -6.36 -5.49 -0.45
N ILE A 17 -7.67 -5.43 -0.70
CA ILE A 17 -8.29 -6.02 -1.90
C ILE A 17 -8.01 -5.14 -3.10
N VAL A 18 -8.18 -3.82 -2.96
CA VAL A 18 -7.87 -2.86 -4.02
C VAL A 18 -6.40 -2.94 -4.43
N GLY A 19 -5.49 -3.06 -3.48
CA GLY A 19 -4.06 -3.20 -3.78
C GLY A 19 -3.73 -4.44 -4.60
N GLN A 20 -4.29 -5.59 -4.23
CA GLN A 20 -4.09 -6.84 -4.97
C GLN A 20 -4.67 -6.76 -6.39
N LEU A 21 -5.85 -6.15 -6.55
CA LEU A 21 -6.42 -5.91 -7.88
C LEU A 21 -5.52 -4.99 -8.71
N ALA A 22 -5.03 -3.89 -8.13
CA ALA A 22 -4.13 -2.96 -8.82
C ALA A 22 -2.80 -3.62 -9.21
N LYS A 23 -2.22 -4.47 -8.37
CA LYS A 23 -1.04 -5.28 -8.73
C LYS A 23 -1.34 -6.21 -9.90
N ARG A 24 -2.50 -6.88 -9.90
CA ARG A 24 -2.93 -7.76 -11.00
C ARG A 24 -3.09 -7.00 -12.32
N GLU A 25 -3.57 -5.76 -12.28
CA GLU A 25 -3.68 -4.87 -13.45
C GLU A 25 -2.33 -4.28 -13.90
N GLY A 26 -1.24 -4.55 -13.16
CA GLY A 26 0.11 -4.08 -13.49
C GLY A 26 0.36 -2.60 -13.17
N LEU A 27 -0.32 -2.07 -12.16
CA LEU A 27 -0.08 -0.73 -11.64
C LEU A 27 1.07 -0.73 -10.63
N THR A 28 1.66 0.45 -10.45
CA THR A 28 2.50 0.75 -9.28
C THR A 28 1.59 1.11 -8.12
N VAL A 29 1.72 0.39 -7.00
CA VAL A 29 0.83 0.52 -5.84
C VAL A 29 1.62 1.09 -4.67
N ILE A 30 1.16 2.24 -4.18
CA ILE A 30 1.69 2.92 -3.00
C ILE A 30 0.63 2.87 -1.90
N GLY A 31 0.99 2.36 -0.71
CA GLY A 31 0.06 2.22 0.41
C GLY A 31 0.48 3.03 1.64
N SER A 32 -0.49 3.49 2.43
CA SER A 32 -0.22 3.97 3.80
C SER A 32 -0.88 3.07 4.85
N ALA A 33 -0.21 2.85 5.98
CA ALA A 33 -0.75 2.12 7.11
C ALA A 33 -0.37 2.77 8.44
N GLY A 34 -1.03 2.35 9.53
CA GLY A 34 -0.91 3.01 10.84
C GLY A 34 0.13 2.39 11.79
N THR A 35 0.86 1.37 11.36
CA THR A 35 1.94 0.70 12.10
C THR A 35 2.97 0.14 11.12
N ASP A 36 4.23 0.01 11.55
CA ASP A 36 5.31 -0.50 10.71
C ASP A 36 5.12 -1.98 10.34
N ASP A 37 4.54 -2.79 11.23
CA ASP A 37 4.20 -4.18 10.93
C ASP A 37 3.21 -4.29 9.76
N LYS A 38 2.22 -3.40 9.71
CA LYS A 38 1.25 -3.35 8.61
C LYS A 38 1.90 -2.90 7.31
N VAL A 39 2.84 -1.96 7.38
CA VAL A 39 3.64 -1.52 6.22
C VAL A 39 4.46 -2.67 5.67
N LYS A 40 5.18 -3.39 6.55
CA LYS A 40 5.96 -4.57 6.18
C LYS A 40 5.08 -5.62 5.52
N TRP A 41 3.93 -5.93 6.11
CA TRP A 41 2.97 -6.87 5.56
C TRP A 41 2.48 -6.48 4.15
N LEU A 42 2.20 -5.19 3.91
CA LEU A 42 1.80 -4.70 2.58
C LEU A 42 2.89 -4.94 1.52
N GLN A 43 4.17 -4.78 1.88
CA GLN A 43 5.29 -4.96 0.96
C GLN A 43 5.67 -6.43 0.79
N THR A 44 5.67 -7.22 1.86
CA THR A 44 6.11 -8.63 1.81
C THR A 44 5.01 -9.56 1.33
N GLU A 45 3.80 -9.47 1.90
CA GLU A 45 2.72 -10.42 1.62
C GLU A 45 1.85 -9.98 0.45
N LEU A 46 1.57 -8.67 0.33
CA LEU A 46 0.72 -8.14 -0.75
C LEU A 46 1.51 -7.56 -1.94
N HIS A 47 2.84 -7.54 -1.85
CA HIS A 47 3.74 -7.08 -2.91
C HIS A 47 3.44 -5.66 -3.41
N PHE A 48 3.05 -4.76 -2.50
CA PHE A 48 3.00 -3.34 -2.80
C PHE A 48 4.41 -2.84 -3.12
N ASP A 49 4.54 -1.96 -4.12
CA ASP A 49 5.84 -1.44 -4.54
C ASP A 49 6.42 -0.51 -3.45
N HIS A 50 5.55 0.29 -2.84
CA HIS A 50 5.90 1.17 -1.74
C HIS A 50 4.81 1.17 -0.67
N ALA A 51 5.21 1.21 0.61
CA ALA A 51 4.30 1.51 1.69
C ALA A 51 5.01 2.30 2.80
N PHE A 52 4.25 3.11 3.53
CA PHE A 52 4.78 3.88 4.65
C PHE A 52 3.80 3.99 5.82
N ASN A 53 4.36 4.22 7.01
CA ASN A 53 3.57 4.42 8.20
C ASN A 53 3.25 5.91 8.34
N TYR A 54 1.98 6.27 8.16
CA TYR A 54 1.55 7.67 8.16
C TYR A 54 1.66 8.36 9.54
N LYS A 55 1.91 7.59 10.61
CA LYS A 55 2.12 8.15 11.95
C LYS A 55 3.55 8.51 12.26
N THR A 56 4.52 7.92 11.54
CA THR A 56 5.95 8.08 11.81
C THR A 56 6.69 8.76 10.66
N ALA A 57 6.14 8.71 9.45
CA ALA A 57 6.67 9.47 8.32
C ALA A 57 6.42 10.97 8.52
N ASP A 58 7.44 11.80 8.25
CA ASP A 58 7.26 13.25 8.09
C ASP A 58 6.63 13.51 6.71
N VAL A 59 5.30 13.54 6.69
CA VAL A 59 4.52 13.80 5.48
C VAL A 59 4.17 15.30 5.49
N LYS A 60 4.95 16.10 4.77
CA LYS A 60 4.73 17.55 4.58
C LYS A 60 4.52 17.87 3.11
#